data_AF-A0A931GGX0-F1
#
_entry.id   AF-A0A931GGX0-F1
#
_cell.length_a   1.000
_cell.length_b   1.000
_cell.length_c   1.000
_cell.angle_alpha   90.00
_cell.angle_beta   90.00
_cell.angle_gamma   90.00
#
_symmetry.space_group_name_H-M   'P 1'
#
loop_
_entity.id
_entity.type
_entity.pdbx_description
1 polymer ?
#
loop_
_entity_poly.entity_id
_entity_poly.type
_entity_poly.pdbx_seq_one_letter_code
_entity_poly.pdbx_strand_id
1 'polypeptide(L)' 'MEQATLTRRGTEDLRLSEEEIRLLAQIASGVTADVAARKLELSARTLRRRLRTICDRLEVNTPIEAVVWAARRQLI' A
#
# COMPACT_ATOMS: atom_id res chain seq x y z
N MET A 1 12.85 -23.97 19.62
CA MET A 1 12.23 -24.14 18.29
C MET A 1 10.79 -23.64 18.41
N GLU A 2 10.28 -22.63 17.73
CA GLU A 2 10.80 -21.49 16.98
C GLU A 2 9.56 -20.59 16.80
N GLN A 3 9.55 -19.44 17.48
CA GLN A 3 8.91 -18.18 17.08
C GLN A 3 7.67 -18.27 16.14
N ALA A 4 6.44 -18.39 16.68
CA ALA A 4 5.22 -18.47 15.84
C ALA A 4 4.11 -17.43 16.13
N THR A 5 4.32 -16.41 16.99
CA THR A 5 3.20 -15.52 17.38
C THR A 5 3.46 -14.02 17.26
N LEU A 6 4.57 -13.58 16.66
CA LEU A 6 4.96 -12.17 16.61
C LEU A 6 4.64 -11.47 15.27
N THR A 7 3.38 -11.42 14.83
CA THR A 7 3.01 -10.54 13.67
C THR A 7 1.63 -9.87 13.77
N ARG A 8 0.80 -10.20 14.76
CA ARG A 8 -0.58 -9.67 14.79
C ARG A 8 -0.74 -8.28 15.43
N ARG A 9 0.29 -7.68 16.07
CA ARG A 9 0.14 -6.42 16.84
C ARG A 9 0.62 -5.13 16.19
N GLY A 10 1.44 -5.17 15.13
CA GLY A 10 1.89 -3.94 14.45
C GLY A 10 0.87 -3.35 13.48
N THR A 11 -0.28 -3.99 13.32
CA THR A 11 -1.05 -3.96 12.07
C THR A 11 -2.42 -3.29 12.16
N GLU A 12 -2.86 -2.92 13.36
CA GLU A 12 -4.16 -2.27 13.62
C GLU A 12 -4.08 -0.73 13.71
N ASP A 13 -2.88 -0.17 13.95
CA ASP A 13 -2.68 1.28 14.08
C ASP A 13 -2.41 1.98 12.73
N LEU A 14 -2.18 1.21 11.68
CA LEU A 14 -1.86 1.71 10.34
C LEU A 14 -3.15 2.02 9.57
N ARG A 15 -3.91 3.01 10.04
CA ARG A 15 -5.01 3.57 9.26
C ARG A 15 -4.43 4.33 8.05
N LEU A 16 -4.55 3.72 6.88
CA LEU A 16 -4.32 4.38 5.61
C LEU A 16 -5.44 5.39 5.35
N SER A 17 -5.08 6.56 4.82
CA SER A 17 -6.04 7.54 4.34
C SER A 17 -6.80 6.99 3.12
N GLU A 18 -8.00 7.49 2.86
CA GLU A 18 -8.81 7.08 1.71
C GLU A 18 -8.08 7.27 0.37
N GLU A 19 -7.27 8.32 0.23
CA GLU A 19 -6.39 8.52 -0.93
C GLU A 19 -5.36 7.39 -1.09
N GLU A 20 -4.76 6.92 0.02
CA GLU A 20 -3.77 5.85 0.01
C GLU A 20 -4.43 4.51 -0.35
N ILE A 21 -5.64 4.26 0.17
CA ILE A 21 -6.46 3.09 -0.17
C ILE A 21 -6.83 3.10 -1.66
N ARG A 22 -7.31 4.22 -2.19
CA ARG A 22 -7.62 4.37 -3.63
C ARG A 22 -6.39 4.15 -4.50
N LEU A 23 -5.23 4.63 -4.06
CA LEU A 23 -3.97 4.44 -4.76
C LEU A 23 -3.61 2.95 -4.82
N LEU A 24 -3.68 2.24 -3.70
CA LEU A 24 -3.47 0.79 -3.65
C LEU A 24 -4.50 0.03 -4.49
N ALA A 25 -5.77 0.44 -4.50
CA ALA A 25 -6.81 -0.16 -5.34
C ALA A 25 -6.50 -0.04 -6.84
N GLN A 26 -5.95 1.11 -7.30
CA GLN A 26 -5.53 1.25 -8.69
C GLN A 26 -4.37 0.30 -9.02
N ILE A 27 -3.39 0.17 -8.14
CA ILE A 27 -2.29 -0.79 -8.34
C ILE A 27 -2.82 -2.24 -8.33
N ALA A 28 -3.79 -2.55 -7.46
CA ALA A 28 -4.45 -3.86 -7.39
C ALA A 28 -5.25 -4.18 -8.66
N SER A 29 -5.82 -3.18 -9.32
CA SER A 29 -6.49 -3.31 -10.62
C SER A 29 -5.52 -3.68 -11.75
N GLY A 30 -4.21 -3.80 -11.48
CA GLY A 30 -3.20 -4.19 -12.46
C GLY A 30 -2.72 -3.04 -13.35
N VAL A 31 -3.11 -1.80 -13.06
CA VAL A 31 -2.53 -0.65 -13.76
C VAL A 31 -1.16 -0.30 -13.20
N THR A 32 -0.25 0.15 -14.07
CA THR A 32 1.07 0.58 -13.64
C THR A 32 1.00 1.84 -12.79
N ALA A 33 2.03 2.07 -11.97
CA ALA A 33 2.17 3.29 -11.19
C ALA A 33 2.07 4.58 -12.04
N ASP A 34 2.49 4.54 -13.30
CA ASP A 34 2.37 5.72 -14.18
C ASP A 34 0.91 6.01 -14.56
N VAL A 35 0.16 4.96 -14.90
CA VAL A 35 -1.27 5.06 -15.22
C VAL A 35 -2.08 5.46 -13.99
N ALA A 36 -1.78 4.90 -12.82
CA ALA A 36 -2.41 5.30 -11.57
C ALA A 36 -2.12 6.77 -11.25
N ALA A 37 -0.90 7.26 -11.50
CA ALA A 37 -0.54 8.66 -11.31
C ALA A 37 -1.35 9.58 -12.23
N ARG A 38 -1.47 9.23 -13.52
CA ARG A 38 -2.32 9.97 -14.47
C ARG A 38 -3.79 10.03 -14.04
N LYS A 39 -4.35 8.91 -13.58
CA LYS A 39 -5.74 8.85 -13.09
C LYS A 39 -5.97 9.71 -11.84
N LEU A 40 -4.95 9.87 -11.01
CA LEU A 40 -5.00 10.67 -9.78
C LEU A 40 -4.55 12.12 -10.01
N GLU A 41 -4.30 12.52 -11.26
CA GLU A 41 -3.77 13.85 -11.63
C GLU A 41 -2.44 14.18 -10.91
N LEU A 42 -1.66 13.15 -10.58
CA LEU A 42 -0.37 13.26 -9.91
C LEU A 42 0.78 12.95 -10.89
N SER A 43 1.93 13.58 -10.65
CA SER A 43 3.15 13.16 -11.33
C SER A 43 3.61 11.78 -10.83
N ALA A 44 4.16 10.95 -11.71
CA ALA A 44 4.71 9.64 -11.34
C ALA A 44 5.77 9.71 -10.22
N ARG A 45 6.51 10.82 -10.13
CA ARG A 45 7.45 11.11 -9.03
C ARG A 45 6.74 11.24 -7.68
N THR A 46 5.61 11.96 -7.64
CA THR A 46 4.79 12.14 -6.44
C THR A 46 4.13 10.83 -6.03
N LEU A 47 3.64 10.06 -7.01
CA LEU A 47 3.06 8.75 -6.74
C LEU A 47 4.08 7.79 -6.14
N ARG A 48 5.28 7.69 -6.73
CA ARG A 48 6.39 6.86 -6.21
C ARG A 48 6.81 7.28 -4.80
N ARG A 49 6.84 8.58 -4.51
CA ARG A 49 7.14 9.09 -3.17
C ARG A 49 6.05 8.68 -2.16
N ARG A 50 4.78 8.86 -2.51
CA ARG A 50 3.64 8.44 -1.66
C ARG A 50 3.65 6.93 -1.43
N LEU A 51 3.85 6.13 -2.47
CA LEU A 51 3.98 4.67 -2.38
C LEU A 51 5.11 4.27 -1.45
N ARG A 52 6.28 4.92 -1.54
CA ARG A 52 7.39 4.66 -0.62
C ARG A 52 7.01 4.98 0.83
N THR A 53 6.38 6.13 1.08
CA THR A 53 5.88 6.48 2.42
C THR A 53 4.86 5.47 2.95
N ILE A 54 3.96 4.97 2.10
CA ILE A 54 3.00 3.92 2.44
C ILE A 54 3.74 2.61 2.78
N CYS A 55 4.71 2.22 1.96
CA CYS A 55 5.55 1.04 2.18
C CYS A 55 6.32 1.13 3.50
N ASP A 56 6.97 2.27 3.78
CA ASP A 56 7.67 2.54 5.04
C ASP A 56 6.73 2.45 6.24
N ARG A 57 5.51 3.00 6.15
CA ARG A 57 4.50 2.91 7.23
C ARG A 57 4.02 1.47 7.45
N LEU A 58 3.84 0.73 6.36
CA LEU A 58 3.40 -0.67 6.40
C LEU A 58 4.53 -1.66 6.74
N GLU A 59 5.77 -1.19 6.85
CA GLU A 59 6.98 -2.01 7.00
C GLU A 59 7.13 -3.05 5.87
N VAL A 60 6.74 -2.69 4.64
CA VAL A 60 6.83 -3.54 3.45
C VAL A 60 7.84 -3.00 2.45
N ASN A 61 8.47 -3.89 1.68
CA ASN A 61 9.55 -3.51 0.76
C ASN A 61 9.03 -3.15 -0.63
N THR A 62 7.87 -3.69 -1.01
CA THR A 62 7.32 -3.55 -2.36
C THR A 62 5.90 -2.98 -2.38
N PRO A 63 5.52 -2.27 -3.47
CA PRO A 63 4.15 -1.84 -3.72
C PRO A 63 3.13 -2.98 -3.70
N ILE A 64 3.53 -4.15 -4.21
CA ILE A 64 2.68 -5.33 -4.30
C ILE A 64 2.39 -5.87 -2.91
N GLU A 65 3.37 -5.90 -2.00
CA GLU A 65 3.13 -6.25 -0.60
C GLU A 65 2.15 -5.28 0.07
N ALA A 66 2.25 -3.98 -0.22
CA ALA A 66 1.29 -2.99 0.29
C ALA A 66 -0.15 -3.26 -0.22
N VAL A 67 -0.29 -3.67 -1.48
CA VAL A 67 -1.59 -4.10 -2.04
C VAL A 67 -2.11 -5.35 -1.35
N VAL A 68 -1.27 -6.38 -1.17
CA VAL A 68 -1.64 -7.62 -0.48
C VAL A 68 -2.05 -7.33 0.97
N TRP A 69 -1.36 -6.41 1.64
CA TRP A 69 -1.67 -5.95 2.98
C TRP A 69 -3.07 -5.32 3.06
N ALA A 70 -3.46 -4.52 2.06
CA ALA A 70 -4.78 -3.88 1.97
C ALA A 70 -5.88 -4.89 1.64
N ALA A 71 -5.64 -5.79 0.68
CA ALA A 71 -6.59 -6.83 0.29
C ALA A 71 -6.87 -7.83 1.42
N ARG A 72 -5.84 -8.23 2.19
CA ARG A 72 -6.00 -9.11 3.37
C ARG A 72 -6.89 -8.51 4.46
N ARG A 73 -7.06 -7.19 4.47
CA ARG A 73 -7.90 -6.46 5.43
C ARG A 73 -9.25 -6.03 4.85
N GLN A 74 -9.58 -6.43 3.62
CA GLN A 74 -10.78 -6.01 2.90
C GLN A 74 -10.93 -4.47 2.80
N LEU A 75 -9.80 -3.75 2.67
CA LEU A 75 -9.80 -2.30 2.45
C LEU A 75 -10.03 -1.93 0.97
N ILE A 76 -9.81 -2.88 0.06
CA ILE A 76 -9.98 -2.78 -1.40
C ILE A 76 -10.53 -4.09 -1.97
#